data_AF-A0A4R5DZD4-F1
#
_entry.id   AF-A0A4R5DZD4-F1
#
_cell.length_a   1.000
_cell.length_b   1.000
_cell.length_c   1.000
_cell.angle_alpha   90.00
_cell.angle_beta   90.00
_cell.angle_gamma   90.00
#
_symmetry.space_group_name_H-M   'P 1'
#
loop_
_entity.id
_entity.type
_entity.pdbx_description
1 polymer ?
#
loop_
_entity_poly.entity_id
_entity_poly.type
_entity_poly.pdbx_seq_one_letter_code
_entity_poly.pdbx_strand_id
1 'polypeptide(L)'
;MGGSQVNQALVRLYFEVRNGLRDPVAAWAKLTANPQEYQPARGERRVPLDDETAAELVAAAIVHTADEHGPERVAALASSPLARLVGELGGAVLTEHPCAPEQVLGPRFAGPSRAEDWARAAYVLLWGENNRLVRSADTPWVIAGRYKGQKVVAIGTHPTRLSDETLVVRPGTDGALAMAMGHVLLKEFFLDRTPFAGQAMEHTDLPLLVRLRDREEAYVPGGLTGGACDRLSVYGGEAVEVLLPRFDDGPGVLRRGVPVLRDGGELVTTVFDLLLAVYGVARPRLPGVWPRGYDDRAEPYTPAWQEACTGVAASRTVKIARELGVTAEKTGGGCVIVPGRLETPHSDTAYRAMLALLVLTGCGG
;
A
#
# COMPACT_ATOMS: atom_id res chain seq x y z
N MET A 1 23.90 -37.97 15.03
CA MET A 1 23.60 -38.28 13.62
C MET A 1 22.58 -37.26 13.12
N GLY A 2 23.05 -36.08 12.74
CA GLY A 2 22.22 -35.03 12.13
C GLY A 2 23.02 -34.49 10.96
N GLY A 3 22.55 -34.72 9.75
CA GLY A 3 23.15 -34.24 8.52
C GLY A 3 22.06 -33.79 7.57
N SER A 4 22.43 -32.97 6.60
CA SER A 4 21.55 -32.44 5.56
C SER A 4 20.66 -33.53 4.95
N GLN A 5 19.37 -33.22 4.79
CA GLN A 5 18.40 -34.16 4.24
C GLN A 5 18.29 -33.98 2.73
N VAL A 6 18.77 -34.96 1.98
CA VAL A 6 18.81 -34.91 0.51
C VAL A 6 17.94 -36.03 -0.07
N ASN A 7 17.34 -35.80 -1.24
CA ASN A 7 16.51 -36.79 -1.91
C ASN A 7 17.30 -38.08 -2.21
N GLN A 8 16.73 -39.24 -1.88
CA GLN A 8 17.42 -40.52 -2.00
C GLN A 8 17.87 -40.84 -3.44
N ALA A 9 17.03 -40.55 -4.44
CA ALA A 9 17.37 -40.81 -5.84
C ALA A 9 18.54 -39.93 -6.30
N LEU A 10 18.51 -38.65 -5.94
CA LEU A 10 19.60 -37.71 -6.23
C LEU A 10 20.93 -38.16 -5.61
N VAL A 11 20.93 -38.49 -4.31
CA VAL A 11 22.15 -38.92 -3.61
C VAL A 11 22.73 -40.19 -4.22
N ARG A 12 21.87 -41.17 -4.53
CA ARG A 12 22.29 -42.42 -5.15
C ARG A 12 22.98 -42.16 -6.49
N LEU A 13 22.33 -41.41 -7.38
CA LEU A 13 22.87 -41.11 -8.71
C LEU A 13 24.14 -40.26 -8.64
N TYR A 14 24.20 -39.30 -7.71
CA TYR A 14 25.39 -38.50 -7.49
C TYR A 14 26.61 -39.35 -7.11
N PHE A 15 26.47 -40.30 -6.17
CA PHE A 15 27.56 -41.20 -5.82
C PHE A 15 27.90 -42.22 -6.92
N GLU A 16 26.91 -42.71 -7.67
CA GLU A 16 27.13 -43.56 -8.85
C GLU A 16 27.98 -42.82 -9.90
N VAL A 17 27.73 -41.53 -10.13
CA VAL A 17 28.51 -40.68 -11.04
C VAL A 17 29.88 -40.31 -10.47
N ARG A 18 29.94 -39.94 -9.17
CA ARG A 18 31.16 -39.51 -8.48
C ARG A 18 32.20 -40.62 -8.36
N ASN A 19 31.79 -41.89 -8.32
CA ASN A 19 32.70 -43.04 -8.27
C ASN A 19 33.65 -43.17 -9.50
N GLY A 20 33.56 -42.28 -10.49
CA GLY A 20 34.53 -42.16 -11.58
C GLY A 20 35.12 -40.75 -11.78
N LEU A 21 34.75 -39.75 -10.97
CA LEU A 21 35.11 -38.35 -11.18
C LEU A 21 35.55 -37.69 -9.86
N ARG A 22 36.75 -37.08 -9.86
CA ARG A 22 37.25 -36.30 -8.71
C ARG A 22 36.69 -34.88 -8.65
N ASP A 23 36.33 -34.31 -9.81
CA ASP A 23 35.76 -32.98 -9.90
C ASP A 23 34.23 -33.04 -9.68
N PRO A 24 33.71 -32.41 -8.63
CA PRO A 24 32.28 -32.40 -8.35
C PRO A 24 31.47 -31.61 -9.38
N VAL A 25 32.06 -30.62 -10.05
CA VAL A 25 31.39 -29.85 -11.14
C VAL A 25 31.15 -30.76 -12.34
N ALA A 26 32.16 -31.51 -12.77
CA ALA A 26 32.00 -32.53 -13.81
C ALA A 26 30.99 -33.63 -13.43
N ALA A 27 30.97 -34.06 -12.16
CA ALA A 27 29.98 -35.02 -11.68
C ALA A 27 28.55 -34.47 -11.77
N TRP A 28 28.37 -33.20 -11.40
CA TRP A 28 27.08 -32.51 -11.52
C TRP A 28 26.65 -32.32 -12.99
N ALA A 29 27.58 -31.96 -13.88
CA ALA A 29 27.30 -31.84 -15.32
C ALA A 29 26.76 -33.15 -15.92
N LYS A 30 27.37 -34.29 -15.55
CA LYS A 30 26.89 -35.61 -16.02
C LYS A 30 25.53 -35.99 -15.42
N LEU A 31 25.30 -35.66 -14.15
CA LEU A 31 24.01 -35.89 -13.49
C LEU A 31 22.89 -35.06 -14.13
N THR A 32 23.13 -33.77 -14.38
CA THR A 32 22.13 -32.84 -14.94
C THR A 32 21.82 -33.07 -16.41
N ALA A 33 22.65 -33.84 -17.13
CA ALA A 33 22.32 -34.33 -18.47
C ALA A 33 21.14 -35.32 -18.50
N ASN A 34 20.78 -35.94 -17.36
CA ASN A 34 19.69 -36.91 -17.25
C ASN A 34 18.68 -36.55 -16.14
N PRO A 35 18.06 -35.36 -16.21
CA PRO A 35 17.19 -34.85 -15.14
C PRO A 35 15.96 -35.75 -14.89
N GLN A 36 15.50 -36.48 -15.90
CA GLN A 36 14.39 -37.43 -15.82
C GLN A 36 14.60 -38.54 -14.78
N GLU A 37 15.84 -38.82 -14.37
CA GLU A 37 16.14 -39.90 -13.42
C GLU A 37 15.95 -39.50 -11.95
N TYR A 38 16.03 -38.21 -11.62
CA TYR A 38 15.93 -37.74 -10.23
C TYR A 38 14.85 -36.67 -10.00
N GLN A 39 14.46 -35.89 -11.02
CA GLN A 39 13.44 -34.84 -10.83
C GLN A 39 12.04 -35.40 -10.50
N PRO A 40 11.58 -36.54 -11.06
CA PRO A 40 10.29 -37.13 -10.68
C PRO A 40 10.21 -37.52 -9.20
N ALA A 41 11.34 -37.80 -8.56
CA ALA A 41 11.41 -38.17 -7.14
C ALA A 41 11.33 -36.95 -6.19
N ARG A 42 11.17 -35.71 -6.69
CA ARG A 42 11.01 -34.52 -5.84
C ARG A 42 9.77 -34.68 -4.94
N GLY A 43 9.97 -34.55 -3.63
CA GLY A 43 8.93 -34.78 -2.61
C GLY A 43 8.91 -36.19 -2.03
N GLU A 44 9.66 -37.13 -2.60
CA GLU A 44 9.80 -38.49 -2.08
C GLU A 44 10.83 -38.58 -0.94
N ARG A 45 11.22 -39.82 -0.59
CA ARG A 45 12.08 -40.15 0.54
C ARG A 45 13.40 -39.37 0.51
N ARG A 46 13.74 -38.80 1.68
CA ARG A 46 15.02 -38.15 1.95
C ARG A 46 15.88 -39.06 2.82
N VAL A 47 17.19 -38.96 2.63
CA VAL A 47 18.20 -39.66 3.42
C VAL A 47 19.20 -38.64 3.98
N PRO A 48 19.85 -38.93 5.12
CA PRO A 48 20.91 -38.09 5.63
C PRO A 48 22.12 -38.14 4.70
N LEU A 49 22.72 -36.97 4.45
CA LEU A 49 24.03 -36.78 3.84
C LEU A 49 24.86 -35.92 4.80
N ASP A 50 26.17 -36.14 4.86
CA ASP A 50 27.06 -35.26 5.61
C ASP A 50 27.06 -33.85 5.01
N ASP A 51 27.21 -32.84 5.87
CA ASP A 51 27.04 -31.45 5.47
C ASP A 51 28.14 -30.97 4.51
N GLU A 52 29.34 -31.53 4.59
CA GLU A 52 30.44 -31.22 3.65
C GLU A 52 30.08 -31.69 2.23
N THR A 53 29.66 -32.94 2.08
CA THR A 53 29.25 -33.49 0.78
C THR A 53 28.01 -32.79 0.23
N ALA A 54 27.06 -32.44 1.11
CA ALA A 54 25.88 -31.68 0.70
C ALA A 54 26.25 -30.27 0.19
N ALA A 55 27.14 -29.57 0.90
CA ALA A 55 27.63 -28.25 0.49
C ALA A 55 28.42 -28.32 -0.83
N GLU A 56 29.26 -29.33 -1.01
CA GLU A 56 30.02 -29.53 -2.25
C GLU A 56 29.09 -29.80 -3.45
N LEU A 57 28.04 -30.60 -3.26
CA LEU A 57 27.02 -30.85 -4.28
C LEU A 57 26.30 -29.55 -4.68
N VAL A 58 25.94 -28.70 -3.71
CA VAL A 58 25.31 -27.40 -3.98
C VAL A 58 26.28 -26.45 -4.67
N ALA A 59 27.54 -26.38 -4.24
CA ALA A 59 28.56 -25.54 -4.86
C ALA A 59 28.82 -25.96 -6.32
N ALA A 60 28.94 -27.27 -6.59
CA ALA A 60 29.08 -27.80 -7.93
C ALA A 60 27.89 -27.44 -8.82
N ALA A 61 26.67 -27.50 -8.27
CA ALA A 61 25.48 -27.10 -8.99
C ALA A 61 25.47 -25.61 -9.36
N ILE A 62 25.87 -24.74 -8.43
CA ILE A 62 25.98 -23.30 -8.65
C ILE A 62 27.03 -23.00 -9.73
N VAL A 63 28.25 -23.54 -9.57
CA VAL A 63 29.37 -23.30 -10.50
C VAL A 63 29.03 -23.80 -11.90
N HIS A 64 28.57 -25.05 -12.03
CA HIS A 64 28.19 -25.59 -13.34
C HIS A 64 27.12 -24.75 -14.02
N THR A 65 26.07 -24.36 -13.29
CA THR A 65 24.98 -23.56 -13.86
C THR A 65 25.47 -22.18 -14.30
N ALA A 66 26.32 -21.53 -13.50
CA ALA A 66 26.87 -20.22 -13.82
C ALA A 66 27.79 -20.26 -15.05
N ASP A 67 28.64 -21.29 -15.16
CA ASP A 67 29.57 -21.45 -16.27
C ASP A 67 28.85 -21.84 -17.59
N GLU A 68 27.89 -22.77 -17.52
CA GLU A 68 27.21 -23.33 -18.71
C GLU A 68 26.10 -22.40 -19.22
N HIS A 69 25.40 -21.71 -18.32
CA HIS A 69 24.17 -20.99 -18.64
C HIS A 69 24.15 -19.51 -18.24
N GLY A 70 25.22 -19.03 -17.63
CA GLY A 70 25.33 -17.67 -17.10
C GLY A 70 24.90 -17.58 -15.62
N PRO A 71 25.55 -16.70 -14.84
CA PRO A 71 25.28 -16.55 -13.41
C PRO A 71 23.83 -16.14 -13.10
N GLU A 72 23.15 -15.44 -14.01
CA GLU A 72 21.76 -15.01 -13.86
C GLU A 72 20.75 -16.17 -13.79
N ARG A 73 21.18 -17.40 -14.13
CA ARG A 73 20.39 -18.63 -13.99
C ARG A 73 20.45 -19.24 -12.60
N VAL A 74 21.32 -18.72 -11.73
CA VAL A 74 21.36 -19.04 -10.32
C VAL A 74 20.48 -18.04 -9.57
N ALA A 75 19.51 -18.54 -8.81
CA ALA A 75 18.58 -17.70 -8.05
C ALA A 75 18.49 -18.10 -6.58
N ALA A 76 18.31 -17.11 -5.70
CA ALA A 76 18.04 -17.32 -4.28
C ALA A 76 17.00 -16.33 -3.76
N LEU A 77 16.18 -16.76 -2.79
CA LEU A 77 15.26 -15.86 -2.08
C LEU A 77 16.06 -14.86 -1.23
N ALA A 78 15.59 -13.62 -1.13
CA ALA A 78 16.24 -12.57 -0.34
C ALA A 78 16.35 -12.92 1.16
N SER A 79 15.40 -13.68 1.72
CA SER A 79 15.48 -14.24 3.08
C SER A 79 16.47 -15.38 3.25
N SER A 80 16.97 -15.96 2.15
CA SER A 80 17.90 -17.08 2.22
C SER A 80 19.30 -16.60 2.63
N PRO A 81 20.03 -17.37 3.45
CA PRO A 81 21.46 -17.13 3.69
C PRO A 81 22.32 -17.08 2.41
N LEU A 82 21.84 -17.68 1.31
CA LEU A 82 22.53 -17.67 0.01
C LEU A 82 22.35 -16.38 -0.79
N ALA A 83 21.44 -15.48 -0.40
CA ALA A 83 21.11 -14.28 -1.17
C ALA A 83 22.35 -13.43 -1.48
N ARG A 84 23.23 -13.24 -0.48
CA ARG A 84 24.47 -12.49 -0.65
C ARG A 84 25.42 -13.16 -1.65
N LEU A 85 25.66 -14.47 -1.48
CA LEU A 85 26.53 -15.24 -2.38
C LEU A 85 26.02 -15.18 -3.82
N VAL A 86 24.73 -15.46 -4.04
CA VAL A 86 24.12 -15.43 -5.36
C VAL A 86 24.18 -14.03 -5.98
N GLY A 87 23.92 -12.98 -5.20
CA GLY A 87 24.03 -11.60 -5.66
C GLY A 87 25.46 -11.20 -6.04
N GLU A 88 26.46 -11.56 -5.24
CA GLU A 88 27.89 -11.30 -5.53
C GLU A 88 28.38 -12.07 -6.77
N LEU A 89 27.78 -13.23 -7.07
CA LEU A 89 28.05 -14.00 -8.30
C LEU A 89 27.37 -13.41 -9.56
N GLY A 90 26.49 -12.41 -9.43
CA GLY A 90 25.68 -11.88 -10.53
C GLY A 90 24.39 -12.65 -10.79
N GLY A 91 23.97 -13.52 -9.87
CA GLY A 91 22.71 -14.25 -9.93
C GLY A 91 21.49 -13.44 -9.46
N ALA A 92 20.31 -14.03 -9.62
CA ALA A 92 19.03 -13.39 -9.33
C ALA A 92 18.63 -13.52 -7.85
N VAL A 93 18.58 -12.41 -7.12
CA VAL A 93 18.01 -12.37 -5.76
C VAL A 93 16.52 -12.06 -5.86
N LEU A 94 15.69 -13.04 -5.50
CA LEU A 94 14.23 -12.98 -5.61
C LEU A 94 13.62 -12.44 -4.32
N THR A 95 12.79 -11.42 -4.43
CA THR A 95 11.99 -10.91 -3.30
C THR A 95 10.75 -11.76 -3.08
N GLU A 96 10.39 -12.01 -1.83
CA GLU A 96 9.29 -12.91 -1.46
C GLU A 96 8.00 -12.19 -1.04
N HIS A 97 7.89 -10.89 -1.25
CA HIS A 97 6.78 -10.10 -0.73
C HIS A 97 5.62 -10.01 -1.73
N PRO A 98 4.46 -10.65 -1.46
CA PRO A 98 3.21 -10.32 -2.11
C PRO A 98 2.66 -9.04 -1.47
N CYS A 99 2.64 -7.96 -2.24
CA CYS A 99 1.83 -6.75 -2.01
C CYS A 99 2.03 -6.07 -0.64
N ALA A 100 3.28 -5.81 -0.25
CA ALA A 100 3.55 -5.02 0.95
C ALA A 100 3.28 -3.51 0.68
N PRO A 101 2.80 -2.73 1.68
CA PRO A 101 2.61 -1.28 1.53
C PRO A 101 3.83 -0.56 0.96
N GLU A 102 5.04 -1.05 1.21
CA GLU A 102 6.30 -0.52 0.68
C GLU A 102 6.45 -0.71 -0.84
N GLN A 103 5.90 -1.79 -1.41
CA GLN A 103 5.87 -1.99 -2.87
C GLN A 103 4.84 -1.06 -3.54
N VAL A 104 3.78 -0.73 -2.82
CA VAL A 104 2.67 0.11 -3.29
C VAL A 104 2.99 1.61 -3.17
N LEU A 105 3.53 2.02 -2.04
CA LEU A 105 3.76 3.42 -1.66
C LEU A 105 5.21 3.86 -1.90
N GLY A 106 6.07 2.91 -2.26
CA GLY A 106 7.47 3.15 -2.63
C GLY A 106 8.43 3.12 -1.43
N PRO A 107 9.74 3.17 -1.71
CA PRO A 107 10.80 2.89 -0.73
C PRO A 107 10.96 3.96 0.36
N ARG A 108 10.32 5.14 0.19
CA ARG A 108 10.31 6.21 1.21
C ARG A 108 9.20 6.05 2.23
N PHE A 109 8.23 5.15 1.98
CA PHE A 109 7.20 4.84 2.95
C PHE A 109 7.79 3.89 4.00
N ALA A 110 8.01 4.41 5.20
CA ALA A 110 8.13 3.58 6.37
C ALA A 110 6.70 3.19 6.80
N GLY A 111 6.45 1.90 7.02
CA GLY A 111 5.20 1.41 7.59
C GLY A 111 4.84 2.09 8.92
N PRO A 112 3.74 1.69 9.58
CA PRO A 112 3.35 2.30 10.85
C PRO A 112 4.56 2.33 11.80
N SER A 113 4.69 3.44 12.54
CA SER A 113 5.73 3.63 13.56
C SER A 113 5.78 2.43 14.52
N ARG A 114 6.84 2.30 15.31
CA ARG A 114 7.01 1.13 16.18
C ARG A 114 5.77 0.97 17.06
N ALA A 115 5.40 -0.27 17.43
CA ALA A 115 4.19 -0.51 18.21
C ALA A 115 4.12 0.32 19.51
N GLU A 116 5.28 0.66 20.08
CA GLU A 116 5.46 1.59 21.19
C GLU A 116 4.86 2.98 20.95
N ASP A 117 4.98 3.52 19.74
CA ASP A 117 4.47 4.83 19.36
C ASP A 117 2.93 4.81 19.29
N TRP A 118 2.33 3.66 18.95
CA TRP A 118 0.88 3.54 18.96
C TRP A 118 0.33 3.70 20.37
N ALA A 119 1.06 3.30 21.42
CA ALA A 119 0.63 3.49 22.82
C ALA A 119 0.64 4.97 23.26
N ARG A 120 1.12 5.89 22.41
CA ARG A 120 1.14 7.34 22.62
C ARG A 120 0.08 8.08 21.81
N ALA A 121 -0.47 7.46 20.76
CA ALA A 121 -1.55 8.05 19.97
C ALA A 121 -2.83 8.22 20.81
N ALA A 122 -3.62 9.25 20.53
CA ALA A 122 -4.94 9.43 21.14
C ALA A 122 -6.04 8.65 20.38
N TYR A 123 -5.82 8.38 19.09
CA TYR A 123 -6.77 7.70 18.22
C TYR A 123 -6.07 6.66 17.34
N VAL A 124 -6.54 5.42 17.37
CA VAL A 124 -5.97 4.31 16.60
C VAL A 124 -7.05 3.69 15.72
N LEU A 125 -6.77 3.62 14.42
CA LEU A 125 -7.54 2.86 13.44
C LEU A 125 -6.80 1.56 13.14
N LEU A 126 -7.29 0.43 13.62
CA LEU A 126 -6.81 -0.89 13.24
C LEU A 126 -7.52 -1.33 11.97
N TRP A 127 -6.85 -1.30 10.81
CA TRP A 127 -7.55 -1.39 9.53
C TRP A 127 -7.01 -2.52 8.65
N GLY A 128 -7.82 -3.56 8.42
CA GLY A 128 -7.48 -4.66 7.50
C GLY A 128 -6.78 -5.84 8.18
N GLU A 129 -6.67 -5.87 9.51
CA GLU A 129 -6.15 -7.02 10.24
C GLU A 129 -6.81 -7.21 11.59
N ASN A 130 -6.79 -8.45 12.09
CA ASN A 130 -7.02 -8.71 13.50
C ASN A 130 -5.69 -8.75 14.24
N ASN A 131 -5.30 -7.62 14.83
CA ASN A 131 -4.03 -7.49 15.56
C ASN A 131 -3.81 -8.56 16.64
N ARG A 132 -4.86 -9.13 17.24
CA ARG A 132 -4.66 -10.21 18.24
C ARG A 132 -4.11 -11.50 17.64
N LEU A 133 -4.43 -11.79 16.38
CA LEU A 133 -4.04 -13.04 15.72
C LEU A 133 -2.69 -12.91 15.04
N VAL A 134 -2.47 -11.82 14.31
CA VAL A 134 -1.29 -11.68 13.45
C VAL A 134 -0.21 -10.79 14.08
N ARG A 135 -0.58 -9.91 15.01
CA ARG A 135 0.34 -8.98 15.72
C ARG A 135 0.22 -9.14 17.24
N SER A 136 0.24 -10.38 17.71
CA SER A 136 0.09 -10.71 19.13
C SER A 136 1.16 -10.04 20.00
N ALA A 137 2.37 -9.84 19.47
CA ALA A 137 3.46 -9.10 20.13
C ALA A 137 3.19 -7.59 20.27
N ASP A 138 2.44 -6.99 19.34
CA ASP A 138 2.12 -5.55 19.35
C ASP A 138 0.85 -5.23 20.16
N THR A 139 0.00 -6.24 20.39
CA THR A 139 -1.27 -6.12 21.11
C THR A 139 -1.15 -5.46 22.51
N PRO A 140 -0.13 -5.76 23.34
CA PRO A 140 0.05 -5.11 24.64
C PRO A 140 0.18 -3.58 24.55
N TRP A 141 0.77 -3.05 23.47
CA TRP A 141 0.95 -1.60 23.30
C TRP A 141 -0.37 -0.88 23.02
N VAL A 142 -1.23 -1.47 22.20
CA VAL A 142 -2.60 -0.97 21.98
C VAL A 142 -3.39 -1.01 23.29
N ILE A 143 -3.29 -2.10 24.07
CA ILE A 143 -3.93 -2.19 25.39
C ILE A 143 -3.42 -1.10 26.33
N ALA A 144 -2.10 -0.85 26.36
CA ALA A 144 -1.49 0.18 27.19
C ALA A 144 -1.96 1.59 26.81
N GLY A 145 -2.11 1.88 25.51
CA GLY A 145 -2.70 3.14 25.03
C GLY A 145 -4.12 3.33 25.52
N ARG A 146 -4.96 2.28 25.47
CA ARG A 146 -6.35 2.33 25.94
C ARG A 146 -6.48 2.68 27.42
N TYR A 147 -5.59 2.19 28.28
CA TYR A 147 -5.57 2.59 29.70
C TYR A 147 -5.33 4.10 29.91
N LYS A 148 -4.78 4.81 28.91
CA LYS A 148 -4.57 6.26 28.92
C LYS A 148 -5.72 7.05 28.26
N GLY A 149 -6.81 6.38 27.89
CA GLY A 149 -7.96 7.01 27.23
C GLY A 149 -7.88 7.07 25.71
N GLN A 150 -6.93 6.35 25.08
CA GLN A 150 -6.90 6.18 23.63
C GLN A 150 -8.18 5.50 23.14
N LYS A 151 -8.78 6.04 22.08
CA LYS A 151 -9.86 5.39 21.36
C LYS A 151 -9.32 4.50 20.24
N VAL A 152 -9.83 3.28 20.15
CA VAL A 152 -9.45 2.30 19.14
C VAL A 152 -10.67 1.92 18.30
N VAL A 153 -10.61 2.13 17.00
CA VAL A 153 -11.61 1.65 16.04
C VAL A 153 -10.99 0.55 15.20
N ALA A 154 -11.68 -0.57 15.08
CA ALA A 154 -11.28 -1.63 14.19
C ALA A 154 -12.11 -1.62 12.91
N ILE A 155 -11.46 -1.82 11.78
CA ILE A 155 -12.07 -1.83 10.46
C ILE A 155 -11.58 -3.09 9.74
N GLY A 156 -12.51 -3.92 9.28
CA GLY A 156 -12.17 -5.15 8.58
C GLY A 156 -13.40 -5.97 8.21
N THR A 157 -13.20 -7.19 7.73
CA THR A 157 -14.27 -8.07 7.25
C THR A 157 -14.96 -8.87 8.36
N HIS A 158 -14.40 -8.84 9.57
CA HIS A 158 -14.89 -9.59 10.72
C HIS A 158 -14.87 -8.72 11.99
N PRO A 159 -15.80 -8.96 12.92
CA PRO A 159 -15.79 -8.25 14.20
C PRO A 159 -14.56 -8.62 15.03
N THR A 160 -13.90 -7.60 15.60
CA THR A 160 -12.74 -7.77 16.49
C THR A 160 -13.05 -7.28 17.91
N ARG A 161 -12.46 -7.92 18.92
CA ARG A 161 -12.77 -7.66 20.35
C ARG A 161 -11.81 -6.68 21.05
N LEU A 162 -10.87 -6.04 20.34
CA LEU A 162 -9.87 -5.13 20.92
C LEU A 162 -10.16 -3.63 20.66
N SER A 163 -11.33 -3.29 20.16
CA SER A 163 -11.72 -1.93 19.80
C SER A 163 -12.90 -1.43 20.65
N ASP A 164 -13.06 -0.11 20.72
CA ASP A 164 -14.24 0.56 21.26
C ASP A 164 -15.38 0.57 20.23
N GLU A 165 -15.03 0.58 18.95
CA GLU A 165 -15.97 0.50 17.84
C GLU A 165 -15.43 -0.40 16.71
N THR A 166 -16.31 -1.15 16.04
CA THR A 166 -15.93 -2.00 14.91
C THR A 166 -16.76 -1.70 13.66
N LEU A 167 -16.11 -1.37 12.56
CA LEU A 167 -16.69 -1.22 11.23
C LEU A 167 -16.45 -2.51 10.44
N VAL A 168 -17.52 -3.24 10.15
CA VAL A 168 -17.45 -4.44 9.29
C VAL A 168 -17.70 -4.02 7.85
N VAL A 169 -16.66 -4.04 7.04
CA VAL A 169 -16.72 -3.68 5.61
C VAL A 169 -16.85 -4.94 4.75
N ARG A 170 -17.48 -4.80 3.57
CA ARG A 170 -17.41 -5.84 2.54
C ARG A 170 -15.95 -6.01 2.08
N PRO A 171 -15.46 -7.24 1.89
CA PRO A 171 -14.07 -7.48 1.47
C PRO A 171 -13.69 -6.69 0.21
N GLY A 172 -12.54 -6.00 0.25
CA GLY A 172 -11.99 -5.26 -0.88
C GLY A 172 -12.63 -3.90 -1.15
N THR A 173 -13.48 -3.41 -0.24
CA THR A 173 -14.16 -2.11 -0.39
C THR A 173 -13.61 -1.02 0.54
N ASP A 174 -12.50 -1.29 1.24
CA ASP A 174 -11.85 -0.38 2.18
C ASP A 174 -11.50 1.00 1.58
N GLY A 175 -11.09 1.01 0.30
CA GLY A 175 -10.83 2.25 -0.42
C GLY A 175 -12.05 3.17 -0.51
N ALA A 176 -13.26 2.62 -0.68
CA ALA A 176 -14.49 3.42 -0.71
C ALA A 176 -14.77 4.07 0.66
N LEU A 177 -14.54 3.34 1.75
CA LEU A 177 -14.66 3.87 3.11
C LEU A 177 -13.65 4.99 3.36
N ALA A 178 -12.38 4.77 3.03
CA ALA A 178 -11.33 5.78 3.19
C ALA A 178 -11.58 7.04 2.34
N MET A 179 -12.03 6.88 1.10
CA MET A 179 -12.39 8.02 0.23
C MET A 179 -13.52 8.86 0.82
N ALA A 180 -14.57 8.21 1.37
CA ALA A 180 -15.66 8.95 1.99
C ALA A 180 -15.29 9.60 3.33
N MET A 181 -14.39 9.00 4.11
CA MET A 181 -13.82 9.68 5.26
C MET A 181 -13.04 10.93 4.83
N GLY A 182 -12.24 10.83 3.76
CA GLY A 182 -11.51 11.97 3.21
C GLY A 182 -12.41 13.08 2.67
N HIS A 183 -13.57 12.73 2.08
CA HIS A 183 -14.58 13.71 1.66
C HIS A 183 -15.04 14.56 2.85
N VAL A 184 -15.36 13.92 3.97
CA VAL A 184 -15.80 14.61 5.21
C VAL A 184 -14.67 15.48 5.77
N LEU A 185 -13.43 14.97 5.80
CA LEU A 185 -12.28 15.73 6.28
C LEU A 185 -12.01 16.97 5.43
N LEU A 186 -11.98 16.83 4.11
CA LEU A 186 -11.78 17.95 3.19
C LEU A 186 -12.90 18.97 3.29
N LYS A 187 -14.15 18.52 3.40
CA LYS A 187 -15.29 19.42 3.57
C LYS A 187 -15.20 20.22 4.88
N GLU A 188 -15.07 19.53 6.02
CA GLU A 188 -15.22 20.16 7.34
C GLU A 188 -13.94 20.81 7.87
N PHE A 189 -12.76 20.32 7.46
CA PHE A 189 -11.46 20.76 8.01
C PHE A 189 -10.54 21.44 6.97
N PHE A 190 -10.97 21.54 5.71
CA PHE A 190 -10.29 22.37 4.71
C PHE A 190 -11.18 23.43 4.05
N LEU A 191 -12.52 23.30 4.08
CA LEU A 191 -13.42 24.34 3.57
C LEU A 191 -14.18 25.05 4.69
N ASP A 192 -14.92 24.33 5.52
CA ASP A 192 -15.75 24.95 6.57
C ASP A 192 -14.87 25.54 7.70
N ARG A 193 -13.76 24.87 7.98
CA ARG A 193 -12.65 25.28 8.86
C ARG A 193 -11.33 24.93 8.18
N THR A 194 -10.20 25.42 8.69
CA THR A 194 -8.88 25.21 8.07
C THR A 194 -7.74 24.92 9.07
N PRO A 195 -7.92 24.09 10.13
CA PRO A 195 -6.86 23.85 11.11
C PRO A 195 -5.59 23.21 10.53
N PHE A 196 -5.70 22.49 9.41
CA PHE A 196 -4.58 21.77 8.79
C PHE A 196 -3.92 22.52 7.63
N ALA A 197 -4.40 23.71 7.26
CA ALA A 197 -3.92 24.40 6.07
C ALA A 197 -2.41 24.72 6.13
N GLY A 198 -1.88 25.12 7.29
CA GLY A 198 -0.45 25.40 7.46
C GLY A 198 0.42 24.16 7.24
N GLN A 199 0.08 23.04 7.89
CA GLN A 199 0.79 21.77 7.70
C GLN A 199 0.68 21.27 6.25
N ALA A 200 -0.49 21.40 5.62
CA ALA A 200 -0.68 21.04 4.23
C ALA A 200 0.20 21.89 3.28
N MET A 201 0.32 23.20 3.52
CA MET A 201 1.20 24.08 2.74
C MET A 201 2.67 23.68 2.85
N GLU A 202 3.11 23.23 4.02
CA GLU A 202 4.53 22.97 4.31
C GLU A 202 4.97 21.54 3.95
N HIS A 203 4.12 20.54 4.18
CA HIS A 203 4.54 19.12 4.19
C HIS A 203 3.92 18.29 3.07
N THR A 204 3.20 18.90 2.13
CA THR A 204 2.50 18.17 1.07
C THR A 204 2.70 18.80 -0.31
N ASP A 205 2.30 18.09 -1.34
CA ASP A 205 2.26 18.57 -2.72
C ASP A 205 0.98 19.35 -3.06
N LEU A 206 0.07 19.53 -2.09
CA LEU A 206 -1.21 20.22 -2.28
C LEU A 206 -1.10 21.64 -2.88
N PRO A 207 -0.12 22.50 -2.54
CA PRO A 207 0.01 23.81 -3.17
C PRO A 207 0.69 23.78 -4.55
N LEU A 208 1.21 22.63 -5.00
CA LEU A 208 1.91 22.55 -6.29
C LEU A 208 0.94 22.73 -7.46
N LEU A 209 1.44 23.33 -8.54
CA LEU A 209 0.66 23.62 -9.73
C LEU A 209 0.74 22.47 -10.75
N VAL A 210 -0.42 22.06 -11.25
CA VAL A 210 -0.63 21.02 -12.27
C VAL A 210 -1.11 21.67 -13.56
N ARG A 211 -0.47 21.35 -14.69
CA ARG A 211 -0.93 21.78 -16.02
C ARG A 211 -2.21 21.06 -16.40
N LEU A 212 -3.14 21.76 -17.02
CA LEU A 212 -4.35 21.20 -17.61
C LEU A 212 -4.18 21.09 -19.13
N ARG A 213 -4.47 19.91 -19.68
CA ARG A 213 -4.42 19.65 -21.12
C ARG A 213 -5.83 19.59 -21.68
N ASP A 214 -6.04 20.23 -22.82
CA ASP A 214 -7.31 20.20 -23.54
C ASP A 214 -7.69 18.77 -23.97
N ARG A 215 -8.96 18.40 -23.76
CA ARG A 215 -9.55 17.16 -24.25
C ARG A 215 -11.08 17.27 -24.30
N GLU A 216 -11.64 17.20 -25.51
CA GLU A 216 -13.10 17.06 -25.75
C GLU A 216 -13.96 18.10 -24.98
N GLU A 217 -13.77 19.39 -25.29
CA GLU A 217 -14.48 20.53 -24.66
C GLU A 217 -14.27 20.66 -23.13
N ALA A 218 -13.38 19.86 -22.56
CA ALA A 218 -12.98 19.87 -21.16
C ALA A 218 -11.45 19.71 -21.05
N TYR A 219 -10.95 19.50 -19.84
CA TYR A 219 -9.53 19.34 -19.58
C TYR A 219 -9.22 18.03 -18.87
N VAL A 220 -7.99 17.54 -19.01
CA VAL A 220 -7.46 16.45 -18.18
C VAL A 220 -6.22 16.92 -17.42
N PRO A 221 -6.00 16.45 -16.18
CA PRO A 221 -4.76 16.72 -15.46
C PRO A 221 -3.54 16.26 -16.26
N GLY A 222 -2.54 17.13 -16.37
CA GLY A 222 -1.23 16.87 -16.94
C GLY A 222 -0.17 16.66 -15.86
N GLY A 223 1.08 17.04 -16.18
CA GLY A 223 2.19 16.98 -15.23
C GLY A 223 2.30 18.24 -14.35
N LEU A 224 3.03 18.10 -13.24
CA LEU A 224 3.43 19.23 -12.40
C LEU A 224 4.25 20.25 -13.20
N THR A 225 4.04 21.52 -12.91
CA THR A 225 4.79 22.63 -13.53
C THR A 225 6.19 22.79 -12.94
N GLY A 226 6.37 22.37 -11.68
CA GLY A 226 7.53 22.70 -10.84
C GLY A 226 7.31 23.95 -9.98
N GLY A 227 6.23 24.70 -10.23
CA GLY A 227 5.80 25.84 -9.42
C GLY A 227 4.84 25.45 -8.29
N ALA A 228 4.73 26.33 -7.30
CA ALA A 228 3.81 26.23 -6.18
C ALA A 228 3.04 27.53 -5.99
N CYS A 229 1.80 27.43 -5.53
CA CYS A 229 0.99 28.58 -5.14
C CYS A 229 1.29 28.95 -3.67
N ASP A 230 1.12 30.23 -3.32
CA ASP A 230 1.26 30.75 -1.95
C ASP A 230 0.07 30.38 -1.05
N ARG A 231 -0.95 29.74 -1.62
CA ARG A 231 -2.15 29.23 -0.97
C ARG A 231 -2.52 27.86 -1.55
N LEU A 232 -3.31 27.09 -0.80
CA LEU A 232 -3.74 25.77 -1.25
C LEU A 232 -4.63 25.83 -2.50
N SER A 233 -5.43 26.88 -2.68
CA SER A 233 -6.43 26.94 -3.75
C SER A 233 -6.38 28.25 -4.52
N VAL A 234 -6.57 28.14 -5.85
CA VAL A 234 -6.70 29.30 -6.76
C VAL A 234 -8.16 29.73 -6.97
N TYR A 235 -9.07 29.20 -6.13
CA TYR A 235 -10.50 29.52 -6.17
C TYR A 235 -10.79 31.03 -6.08
N GLY A 236 -11.88 31.45 -6.75
CA GLY A 236 -12.33 32.83 -6.83
C GLY A 236 -12.22 33.49 -8.21
N GLY A 237 -11.64 32.80 -9.20
CA GLY A 237 -11.45 33.30 -10.58
C GLY A 237 -12.09 32.43 -11.65
N GLU A 238 -11.41 32.29 -12.80
CA GLU A 238 -11.77 31.38 -13.90
C GLU A 238 -11.85 29.94 -13.38
N ALA A 239 -12.78 29.16 -13.93
CA ALA A 239 -12.91 27.74 -13.62
C ALA A 239 -13.23 26.98 -14.90
N VAL A 240 -12.70 25.75 -14.99
CA VAL A 240 -12.89 24.88 -16.14
C VAL A 240 -13.38 23.51 -15.68
N GLU A 241 -14.02 22.78 -16.59
CA GLU A 241 -14.39 21.40 -16.35
C GLU A 241 -13.19 20.48 -16.62
N VAL A 242 -12.93 19.54 -15.70
CA VAL A 242 -11.95 18.48 -15.82
C VAL A 242 -12.61 17.11 -15.85
N LEU A 243 -12.01 16.22 -16.62
CA LEU A 243 -12.37 14.81 -16.76
C LEU A 243 -11.46 13.97 -15.86
N LEU A 244 -12.05 13.25 -14.91
CA LEU A 244 -11.34 12.38 -13.98
C LEU A 244 -11.84 10.93 -14.14
N PRO A 245 -11.00 9.91 -13.97
CA PRO A 245 -11.43 8.53 -14.12
C PRO A 245 -12.41 8.10 -13.01
N ARG A 246 -13.39 7.27 -13.38
CA ARG A 246 -14.40 6.67 -12.49
C ARG A 246 -14.39 5.15 -12.66
N PHE A 247 -14.47 4.38 -11.56
CA PHE A 247 -14.39 2.90 -11.61
C PHE A 247 -15.37 2.17 -10.68
N ASP A 248 -16.25 2.87 -9.97
CA ASP A 248 -17.14 2.30 -8.95
C ASP A 248 -18.26 1.41 -9.51
N ASP A 249 -18.66 1.62 -10.78
CA ASP A 249 -19.60 0.78 -11.51
C ASP A 249 -19.06 0.47 -12.93
N GLY A 250 -17.76 0.18 -13.00
CA GLY A 250 -17.01 0.01 -14.25
C GLY A 250 -16.36 1.30 -14.77
N PRO A 251 -15.63 1.22 -15.91
CA PRO A 251 -14.89 2.36 -16.45
C PRO A 251 -15.82 3.50 -16.88
N GLY A 252 -15.59 4.69 -16.33
CA GLY A 252 -16.33 5.90 -16.65
C GLY A 252 -15.51 7.16 -16.41
N VAL A 253 -16.19 8.31 -16.50
CA VAL A 253 -15.58 9.64 -16.35
C VAL A 253 -16.41 10.49 -15.40
N LEU A 254 -15.75 11.09 -14.41
CA LEU A 254 -16.29 12.17 -13.59
C LEU A 254 -16.02 13.50 -14.30
N ARG A 255 -17.07 14.32 -14.41
CA ARG A 255 -17.00 15.71 -14.86
C ARG A 255 -17.08 16.63 -13.65
N ARG A 256 -15.97 17.30 -13.32
CA ARG A 256 -15.84 18.17 -12.13
C ARG A 256 -15.25 19.51 -12.52
N GLY A 257 -15.62 20.57 -11.83
CA GLY A 257 -15.01 21.88 -12.01
C GLY A 257 -13.76 22.07 -11.14
N VAL A 258 -12.74 22.72 -11.68
CA VAL A 258 -11.61 23.23 -10.88
C VAL A 258 -11.37 24.70 -11.18
N PRO A 259 -11.04 25.52 -10.18
CA PRO A 259 -10.55 26.87 -10.43
C PRO A 259 -9.18 26.80 -11.08
N VAL A 260 -8.86 27.80 -11.91
CA VAL A 260 -7.63 27.85 -12.67
C VAL A 260 -7.00 29.23 -12.63
N LEU A 261 -5.70 29.26 -12.88
CA LEU A 261 -4.98 30.47 -13.26
C LEU A 261 -4.18 30.20 -14.53
N ARG A 262 -3.67 31.29 -15.14
CA ARG A 262 -2.78 31.21 -16.29
C ARG A 262 -1.35 31.45 -15.83
N ASP A 263 -0.48 30.48 -16.05
CA ASP A 263 0.96 30.56 -15.81
C ASP A 263 1.68 30.37 -17.14
N GLY A 264 2.44 31.37 -17.59
CA GLY A 264 3.11 31.32 -18.90
C GLY A 264 2.17 31.10 -20.11
N GLY A 265 0.88 31.42 -19.98
CA GLY A 265 -0.14 31.16 -21.01
C GLY A 265 -0.79 29.76 -20.93
N GLU A 266 -0.28 28.85 -20.10
CA GLU A 266 -0.87 27.55 -19.83
C GLU A 266 -1.93 27.64 -18.73
N LEU A 267 -3.00 26.85 -18.84
CA LEU A 267 -3.97 26.70 -17.75
C LEU A 267 -3.42 25.75 -16.70
N VAL A 268 -3.40 26.21 -15.45
CA VAL A 268 -2.93 25.43 -14.30
C VAL A 268 -3.91 25.53 -13.13
N THR A 269 -3.92 24.50 -12.31
CA THR A 269 -4.68 24.42 -11.05
C THR A 269 -3.76 23.87 -9.96
N THR A 270 -4.13 23.96 -8.68
CA THR A 270 -3.37 23.29 -7.62
C THR A 270 -3.73 21.81 -7.52
N VAL A 271 -2.81 21.01 -6.96
CA VAL A 271 -3.09 19.61 -6.59
C VAL A 271 -4.27 19.54 -5.61
N PHE A 272 -4.35 20.48 -4.66
CA PHE A 272 -5.48 20.58 -3.72
C PHE A 272 -6.83 20.77 -4.42
N ASP A 273 -6.89 21.64 -5.42
CA ASP A 273 -8.12 21.89 -6.18
C ASP A 273 -8.58 20.64 -6.96
N LEU A 274 -7.62 19.89 -7.51
CA LEU A 274 -7.89 18.58 -8.13
C LEU A 274 -8.31 17.53 -7.10
N LEU A 275 -7.71 17.54 -5.91
CA LEU A 275 -8.07 16.62 -4.83
C LEU A 275 -9.53 16.83 -4.40
N LEU A 276 -9.95 18.08 -4.20
CA LEU A 276 -11.36 18.39 -3.88
C LEU A 276 -12.31 17.91 -4.99
N ALA A 277 -11.92 18.05 -6.26
CA ALA A 277 -12.70 17.54 -7.39
C ALA A 277 -12.81 16.02 -7.38
N VAL A 278 -11.70 15.30 -7.17
CA VAL A 278 -11.68 13.83 -7.04
C VAL A 278 -12.60 13.37 -5.92
N TYR A 279 -12.50 13.98 -4.73
CA TYR A 279 -13.31 13.61 -3.58
C TYR A 279 -14.76 14.12 -3.64
N GLY A 280 -15.16 14.85 -4.69
CA GLY A 280 -16.52 15.38 -4.83
C GLY A 280 -16.87 16.47 -3.82
N VAL A 281 -15.89 17.22 -3.32
CA VAL A 281 -16.13 18.31 -2.36
C VAL A 281 -16.52 19.58 -3.10
N ALA A 282 -17.83 19.81 -3.20
CA ALA A 282 -18.40 20.89 -3.98
C ALA A 282 -18.07 22.29 -3.43
N ARG A 283 -17.81 23.21 -4.36
CA ARG A 283 -17.69 24.66 -4.10
C ARG A 283 -18.59 25.43 -5.06
N PRO A 284 -19.19 26.56 -4.63
CA PRO A 284 -20.14 27.31 -5.44
C PRO A 284 -19.58 27.70 -6.83
N ARG A 285 -20.45 27.75 -7.84
CA ARG A 285 -20.14 28.26 -9.20
C ARG A 285 -19.07 27.49 -9.98
N LEU A 286 -18.56 26.38 -9.48
CA LEU A 286 -17.72 25.49 -10.28
C LEU A 286 -18.60 24.68 -11.26
N PRO A 287 -18.15 24.48 -12.52
CA PRO A 287 -18.88 23.68 -13.49
C PRO A 287 -18.86 22.18 -13.14
N GLY A 288 -19.53 21.36 -13.95
CA GLY A 288 -19.59 19.91 -13.78
C GLY A 288 -20.69 19.44 -12.85
N VAL A 289 -20.66 18.13 -12.55
CA VAL A 289 -21.62 17.45 -11.69
C VAL A 289 -21.04 17.35 -10.29
N TRP A 290 -21.82 17.59 -9.25
CA TRP A 290 -21.34 17.58 -7.87
C TRP A 290 -22.32 16.90 -6.93
N PRO A 291 -21.85 16.23 -5.85
CA PRO A 291 -22.72 15.73 -4.81
C PRO A 291 -23.55 16.85 -4.17
N ARG A 292 -24.82 16.56 -3.88
CA ARG A 292 -25.71 17.49 -3.17
C ARG A 292 -25.45 17.56 -1.67
N GLY A 293 -24.81 16.53 -1.10
CA GLY A 293 -24.56 16.40 0.32
C GLY A 293 -24.04 15.01 0.66
N TYR A 294 -23.88 14.74 1.96
CA TYR A 294 -23.40 13.45 2.45
C TYR A 294 -24.38 12.30 2.19
N ASP A 295 -25.66 12.61 2.01
CA ASP A 295 -26.76 11.71 1.72
C ASP A 295 -26.88 11.35 0.22
N ASP A 296 -26.08 11.98 -0.64
CA ASP A 296 -26.14 11.76 -2.08
C ASP A 296 -25.48 10.44 -2.48
N ARG A 297 -26.29 9.42 -2.77
CA ARG A 297 -25.83 8.09 -3.16
C ARG A 297 -25.34 8.01 -4.61
N ALA A 298 -25.72 8.95 -5.47
CA ALA A 298 -25.45 8.89 -6.91
C ALA A 298 -24.01 9.29 -7.26
N GLU A 299 -23.44 10.18 -6.47
CA GLU A 299 -22.11 10.72 -6.72
C GLU A 299 -21.04 10.01 -5.89
N PRO A 300 -19.89 9.63 -6.49
CA PRO A 300 -18.83 8.92 -5.80
C PRO A 300 -18.26 9.66 -4.59
N TYR A 301 -17.76 8.86 -3.65
CA TYR A 301 -17.02 9.26 -2.46
C TYR A 301 -17.81 10.03 -1.40
N THR A 302 -19.13 10.13 -1.52
CA THR A 302 -19.96 10.58 -0.40
C THR A 302 -20.12 9.47 0.65
N PRO A 303 -20.47 9.81 1.90
CA PRO A 303 -20.86 8.82 2.90
C PRO A 303 -22.02 7.89 2.48
N ALA A 304 -23.05 8.40 1.79
CA ALA A 304 -24.16 7.55 1.30
C ALA A 304 -23.77 6.65 0.14
N TRP A 305 -22.92 7.12 -0.78
CA TRP A 305 -22.35 6.29 -1.84
C TRP A 305 -21.50 5.16 -1.24
N GLN A 306 -20.62 5.47 -0.28
CA GLN A 306 -19.75 4.43 0.29
C GLN A 306 -20.55 3.38 1.06
N GLU A 307 -21.66 3.76 1.70
CA GLU A 307 -22.54 2.80 2.38
C GLU A 307 -23.08 1.74 1.40
N ALA A 308 -23.38 2.15 0.16
CA ALA A 308 -23.76 1.24 -0.90
C ALA A 308 -22.64 0.25 -1.25
N CYS A 309 -21.39 0.71 -1.26
CA CYS A 309 -20.21 -0.10 -1.58
C CYS A 309 -19.82 -1.04 -0.43
N THR A 310 -19.71 -0.51 0.80
CA THR A 310 -19.06 -1.19 1.92
C THR A 310 -20.03 -1.85 2.89
N GLY A 311 -21.29 -1.44 2.91
CA GLY A 311 -22.28 -1.85 3.90
C GLY A 311 -22.13 -1.16 5.27
N VAL A 312 -21.15 -0.26 5.44
CA VAL A 312 -21.02 0.55 6.66
C VAL A 312 -21.95 1.76 6.56
N ALA A 313 -22.79 1.95 7.58
CA ALA A 313 -23.71 3.08 7.63
C ALA A 313 -22.98 4.44 7.47
N ALA A 314 -23.50 5.32 6.62
CA ALA A 314 -22.95 6.64 6.32
C ALA A 314 -22.70 7.47 7.58
N SER A 315 -23.62 7.38 8.56
CA SER A 315 -23.51 8.07 9.85
C SER A 315 -22.27 7.64 10.65
N ARG A 316 -21.88 6.37 10.56
CA ARG A 316 -20.67 5.85 11.23
C ARG A 316 -19.42 6.34 10.52
N THR A 317 -19.42 6.34 9.19
CA THR A 317 -18.32 6.90 8.38
C THR A 317 -18.08 8.38 8.72
N VAL A 318 -19.14 9.19 8.74
CA VAL A 318 -19.07 10.61 9.13
C VAL A 318 -18.56 10.77 10.56
N LYS A 319 -19.07 9.97 11.49
CA LYS A 319 -18.63 9.99 12.90
C LYS A 319 -17.12 9.72 13.03
N ILE A 320 -16.63 8.62 12.45
CA ILE A 320 -15.21 8.24 12.56
C ILE A 320 -14.31 9.27 11.86
N ALA A 321 -14.71 9.80 10.70
CA ALA A 321 -13.97 10.87 10.03
C ALA A 321 -13.87 12.14 10.88
N ARG A 322 -14.98 12.57 11.50
CA ARG A 322 -14.99 13.72 12.42
C ARG A 322 -14.15 13.50 13.66
N GLU A 323 -14.24 12.31 14.27
CA GLU A 323 -13.43 11.97 15.43
C GLU A 323 -11.94 11.99 15.11
N LEU A 324 -11.54 11.45 13.94
CA LEU A 324 -10.17 11.52 13.46
C LEU A 324 -9.71 12.97 13.29
N GLY A 325 -10.47 13.80 12.55
CA GLY A 325 -10.12 15.20 12.33
C GLY A 325 -10.04 16.02 13.63
N VAL A 326 -11.04 15.91 14.50
CA VAL A 326 -11.05 16.62 15.80
C VAL A 326 -9.91 16.16 16.70
N THR A 327 -9.62 14.86 16.74
CA THR A 327 -8.56 14.34 17.60
C THR A 327 -7.19 14.77 17.09
N ALA A 328 -6.97 14.68 15.78
CA ALA A 328 -5.72 15.12 15.15
C ALA A 328 -5.46 16.61 15.40
N GLU A 329 -6.47 17.47 15.23
CA GLU A 329 -6.37 18.90 15.54
C GLU A 329 -5.99 19.14 17.00
N LYS A 330 -6.69 18.50 17.95
CA LYS A 330 -6.47 18.73 19.40
C LYS A 330 -5.12 18.22 19.90
N THR A 331 -4.53 17.25 19.20
CA THR A 331 -3.32 16.56 19.65
C THR A 331 -2.10 16.90 18.81
N GLY A 332 -2.25 17.74 17.78
CA GLY A 332 -1.16 18.04 16.85
C GLY A 332 -0.74 16.83 16.03
N GLY A 333 -1.70 16.01 15.59
CA GLY A 333 -1.43 14.83 14.74
C GLY A 333 -1.37 13.49 15.46
N GLY A 334 -1.80 13.40 16.72
CA GLY A 334 -1.75 12.18 17.55
C GLY A 334 -2.74 11.06 17.16
N CYS A 335 -2.90 10.76 15.88
CA CYS A 335 -3.71 9.66 15.37
C CYS A 335 -2.86 8.73 14.51
N VAL A 336 -3.17 7.43 14.50
CA VAL A 336 -2.44 6.45 13.69
C VAL A 336 -3.40 5.47 13.02
N ILE A 337 -3.11 5.14 11.77
CA ILE A 337 -3.69 3.97 11.10
C ILE A 337 -2.65 2.87 11.18
N VAL A 338 -3.05 1.72 11.74
CA VAL A 338 -2.26 0.50 11.71
C VAL A 338 -2.83 -0.37 10.60
N PRO A 339 -2.26 -0.29 9.37
CA PRO A 339 -2.75 -1.10 8.26
C PRO A 339 -2.39 -2.57 8.45
N GLY A 340 -3.36 -3.43 8.14
CA GLY A 340 -3.17 -4.83 7.82
C GLY A 340 -2.76 -5.04 6.38
N ARG A 341 -2.64 -6.31 5.98
CA ARG A 341 -2.46 -6.67 4.57
C ARG A 341 -3.80 -6.67 3.85
N LEU A 342 -3.91 -5.80 2.85
CA LEU A 342 -5.02 -5.79 1.92
C LEU A 342 -4.62 -6.60 0.68
N GLU A 343 -4.99 -7.88 0.64
CA GLU A 343 -4.66 -8.77 -0.47
C GLU A 343 -5.67 -8.63 -1.62
N THR A 344 -5.77 -7.42 -2.17
CA THR A 344 -6.63 -7.13 -3.33
C THR A 344 -5.82 -6.57 -4.51
N PRO A 345 -6.27 -6.77 -5.76
CA PRO A 345 -5.58 -6.23 -6.94
C PRO A 345 -5.44 -4.69 -6.96
N HIS A 346 -6.25 -3.99 -6.16
CA HIS A 346 -6.28 -2.53 -6.05
C HIS A 346 -5.97 -2.05 -4.63
N SER A 347 -5.16 -2.83 -3.90
CA SER A 347 -4.70 -2.46 -2.55
C SER A 347 -3.95 -1.14 -2.55
N ASP A 348 -3.34 -0.77 -3.68
CA ASP A 348 -2.70 0.52 -3.90
C ASP A 348 -3.63 1.71 -3.68
N THR A 349 -4.83 1.63 -4.26
CA THR A 349 -5.83 2.67 -4.15
C THR A 349 -6.35 2.77 -2.72
N ALA A 350 -6.55 1.63 -2.05
CA ALA A 350 -6.98 1.60 -0.66
C ALA A 350 -5.92 2.19 0.29
N TYR A 351 -4.65 1.78 0.16
CA TYR A 351 -3.57 2.31 0.99
C TYR A 351 -3.34 3.80 0.77
N ARG A 352 -3.39 4.28 -0.48
CA ARG A 352 -3.30 5.72 -0.78
C ARG A 352 -4.45 6.51 -0.16
N ALA A 353 -5.67 5.98 -0.21
CA ALA A 353 -6.82 6.63 0.43
C ALA A 353 -6.69 6.67 1.96
N MET A 354 -6.19 5.59 2.60
CA MET A 354 -5.90 5.58 4.04
C MET A 354 -4.79 6.56 4.41
N LEU A 355 -3.69 6.57 3.65
CA LEU A 355 -2.57 7.49 3.86
C LEU A 355 -3.00 8.94 3.71
N ALA A 356 -3.85 9.24 2.71
CA ALA A 356 -4.40 10.57 2.53
C ALA A 356 -5.12 11.07 3.78
N LEU A 357 -5.81 10.21 4.55
CA LEU A 357 -6.41 10.61 5.82
C LEU A 357 -5.38 11.14 6.80
N LEU A 358 -4.26 10.42 6.98
CA LEU A 358 -3.19 10.83 7.90
C LEU A 358 -2.44 12.08 7.41
N VAL A 359 -2.18 12.16 6.11
CA VAL A 359 -1.49 13.32 5.50
C VAL A 359 -2.35 14.58 5.61
N LEU A 360 -3.66 14.48 5.35
CA LEU A 360 -4.60 15.60 5.45
C LEU A 360 -4.78 16.09 6.90
N THR A 361 -4.60 15.23 7.90
CA THR A 361 -4.75 15.60 9.31
C THR A 361 -3.43 15.85 10.02
N GLY A 362 -2.30 15.90 9.29
CA GLY A 362 -0.98 16.16 9.88
C GLY A 362 -0.46 15.05 10.81
N CYS A 363 -0.90 13.81 10.62
CA CYS A 363 -0.54 12.67 11.45
C CYS A 363 0.68 11.87 10.95
N GLY A 364 1.39 12.35 9.94
CA GLY A 364 2.53 11.65 9.34
C GLY A 364 3.89 11.86 10.02
N GLY A 365 3.93 12.62 11.12
CA GLY A 365 5.15 12.99 11.85
C GLY A 365 5.54 12.07 12.99
#